data_AF-A0A5C3LGQ6-F1
#
_entry.id   AF-A0A5C3LGQ6-F1
#
_cell.length_a   1.000
_cell.length_b   1.000
_cell.length_c   1.000
_cell.angle_alpha   90.00
_cell.angle_beta   90.00
_cell.angle_gamma   90.00
#
_symmetry.space_group_name_H-M   'P 1'
#
loop_
_entity.id
_entity.type
_entity.pdbx_description
1 polymer ?
#
loop_
_entity_poly.entity_id
_entity_poly.type
_entity_poly.pdbx_seq_one_letter_code
_entity_poly.pdbx_strand_id
1 'polypeptide(L)'
;MFGAAEVAAILISRWSSLERWFPPNFKVGDTSKIYLSLTSVQGACFIVGGSFLRWKCNETFRGWLTSESSPLKANYILTSGPYSIVRHPTYTAAIMVYLGIFCWFGSRGSWVRESGVLTTVLGKAMVGTMSTLMLGAIAFGLIRMHDEDNLLRREFEEEWTPWAERVPNRLIPGVY
;
A
#
# COMPACT_ATOMS: atom_id res chain seq x y z
N MET A 1 0.05 12.83 5.32
CA MET A 1 0.47 13.67 6.47
C MET A 1 1.88 13.35 6.96
N PHE A 2 2.21 12.11 7.37
CA PHE A 2 3.57 11.78 7.88
C PHE A 2 4.71 11.95 6.86
N GLY A 3 4.49 11.60 5.58
CA GLY A 3 5.52 11.82 4.55
C GLY A 3 5.82 13.30 4.28
N ALA A 4 4.80 14.17 4.35
CA ALA A 4 5.00 15.61 4.23
C ALA A 4 5.73 16.19 5.46
N ALA A 5 5.45 15.67 6.65
CA ALA A 5 6.16 16.03 7.88
C ALA A 5 7.63 15.59 7.85
N GLU A 6 7.92 14.41 7.29
CA GLU A 6 9.29 13.93 7.14
C GLU A 6 10.09 14.71 6.10
N VAL A 7 9.48 15.02 4.94
CA VAL A 7 10.08 15.92 3.94
C VAL A 7 10.30 17.31 4.54
N ALA A 8 9.31 17.85 5.26
CA ALA A 8 9.46 19.13 5.96
C ALA A 8 10.61 19.11 6.97
N ALA A 9 10.75 18.04 7.77
CA ALA A 9 11.84 17.91 8.73
C ALA A 9 13.22 17.82 8.04
N ILE A 10 13.31 17.13 6.90
CA ILE A 10 14.53 17.07 6.07
C ILE A 10 14.85 18.43 5.44
N LEU A 11 13.83 19.17 4.99
CA LEU A 11 14.03 20.50 4.42
C LEU A 11 14.47 21.51 5.49
N ILE A 12 13.85 21.49 6.67
CA ILE A 12 14.24 22.32 7.82
C ILE A 12 15.65 21.97 8.28
N SER A 13 16.03 20.69 8.30
CA SER A 13 17.38 20.29 8.71
C SER A 13 18.47 20.84 7.81
N ARG A 14 18.17 21.02 6.52
CA ARG A 14 19.09 21.59 5.53
C ARG A 14 19.02 23.12 5.45
N TRP A 15 17.84 23.69 5.70
CA TRP A 15 17.58 25.12 5.62
C TRP A 15 16.73 25.58 6.82
N SER A 16 17.40 25.98 7.90
CA SER A 16 16.75 26.44 9.13
C SER A 16 15.84 27.67 8.94
N SER A 17 16.05 28.45 7.86
CA SER A 17 15.16 29.57 7.47
C SER A 17 13.72 29.13 7.17
N LEU A 18 13.49 27.84 6.91
CA LEU A 18 12.16 27.29 6.64
C LEU A 18 11.32 27.10 7.92
N GLU A 19 11.91 27.12 9.13
CA GLU A 19 11.18 26.91 10.39
C GLU A 19 10.02 27.90 10.59
N ARG A 20 10.16 29.14 10.11
CA ARG A 20 9.14 30.21 10.22
C ARG A 20 7.80 29.84 9.54
N TRP A 21 7.82 28.91 8.59
CA TRP A 21 6.63 28.48 7.85
C TRP A 21 5.88 27.32 8.51
N PHE A 22 6.40 26.79 9.61
CA PHE A 22 5.81 25.65 10.34
C PHE A 22 5.24 26.10 11.69
N PRO A 23 4.18 25.43 12.19
CA PRO A 23 3.60 25.78 13.48
C PRO A 23 4.62 25.58 14.62
N PRO A 24 4.59 26.43 15.67
CA PRO A 24 5.59 26.41 16.74
C PRO A 24 5.67 25.10 17.54
N ASN A 25 4.64 24.25 17.44
CA ASN A 25 4.60 22.93 18.06
C ASN A 25 5.10 21.80 17.13
N PHE A 26 5.58 22.12 15.93
CA PHE A 26 6.13 21.15 14.99
C PHE A 26 7.48 20.63 15.51
N LYS A 27 7.48 19.39 16.01
CA LYS A 27 8.71 18.74 16.48
C LYS A 27 9.52 18.25 15.29
N VAL A 28 10.54 19.01 14.92
CA VAL A 28 11.51 18.60 13.90
C VAL A 28 12.34 17.40 14.40
N GLY A 29 12.62 17.34 15.70
CA GLY A 29 13.48 16.34 16.31
C GLY A 29 14.95 16.66 16.19
N ASP A 30 15.79 15.70 16.59
CA ASP A 30 17.22 15.74 16.33
C ASP A 30 17.49 15.35 14.88
N THR A 31 17.63 16.36 14.03
CA THR A 31 17.78 16.19 12.58
C THR A 31 19.08 15.48 12.19
N SER A 32 20.09 15.49 13.06
CA SER A 32 21.34 14.75 12.86
C SER A 32 21.13 13.23 12.85
N LYS A 33 20.00 12.77 13.39
CA LYS A 33 19.61 11.36 13.44
C LYS A 33 18.69 10.94 12.31
N ILE A 34 18.28 11.85 11.43
CA ILE A 34 17.45 11.53 10.28
C ILE A 34 18.35 11.06 9.12
N TYR A 35 18.23 9.78 8.77
CA TYR A 35 18.97 9.18 7.65
C TYR A 35 18.18 8.01 7.04
N LEU A 36 18.55 7.63 5.82
CA LEU A 36 17.98 6.46 5.16
C LEU A 36 18.68 5.20 5.65
N SER A 37 17.97 4.39 6.43
CA SER A 37 18.43 3.04 6.78
C SER A 37 18.14 2.06 5.65
N LEU A 38 18.78 0.89 5.68
CA LEU A 38 18.47 -0.21 4.75
C LEU A 38 16.98 -0.58 4.79
N THR A 39 16.37 -0.59 5.97
CA THR A 39 14.93 -0.85 6.14
C THR A 39 14.06 0.24 5.52
N SER A 40 14.48 1.51 5.59
CA SER A 40 13.79 2.61 4.93
C SER A 40 13.83 2.45 3.42
N VAL A 41 14.99 2.05 2.87
CA VAL A 41 15.16 1.80 1.43
C VAL A 41 14.29 0.63 0.97
N GLN A 42 14.28 -0.48 1.71
CA GLN A 42 13.37 -1.61 1.44
C GLN A 42 11.91 -1.16 1.47
N GLY A 43 11.54 -0.34 2.45
CA GLY A 43 10.21 0.26 2.55
C GLY A 43 9.84 1.09 1.32
N ALA A 44 10.78 1.90 0.83
CA ALA A 44 10.62 2.68 -0.39
C ALA A 44 10.37 1.79 -1.61
N CYS A 45 11.17 0.73 -1.76
CA CYS A 45 10.99 -0.24 -2.84
C CYS A 45 9.62 -0.91 -2.81
N PHE A 46 9.14 -1.29 -1.61
CA PHE A 46 7.80 -1.86 -1.44
C PHE A 46 6.69 -0.87 -1.79
N ILE A 47 6.80 0.40 -1.37
CA ILE A 47 5.85 1.45 -1.71
C ILE A 47 5.80 1.66 -3.22
N VAL A 48 6.95 1.87 -3.86
CA VAL A 48 7.03 2.11 -5.31
C VAL A 48 6.52 0.91 -6.09
N GLY A 49 6.96 -0.30 -5.75
CA GLY A 49 6.52 -1.53 -6.41
C GLY A 49 5.03 -1.79 -6.24
N GLY A 50 4.50 -1.61 -5.02
CA GLY A 50 3.07 -1.76 -4.76
C GLY A 50 2.22 -0.70 -5.46
N SER A 51 2.66 0.55 -5.47
CA SER A 51 2.00 1.64 -6.20
C SER A 51 2.00 1.40 -7.72
N PHE A 52 3.11 0.92 -8.27
CA PHE A 52 3.20 0.56 -9.69
C PHE A 52 2.26 -0.60 -10.02
N LEU A 53 2.25 -1.66 -9.22
CA LEU A 53 1.33 -2.79 -9.39
C LEU A 53 -0.14 -2.32 -9.33
N ARG A 54 -0.48 -1.46 -8.36
CA ARG A 54 -1.81 -0.87 -8.24
C ARG A 54 -2.20 -0.05 -9.47
N TRP A 55 -1.26 0.73 -10.01
CA TRP A 55 -1.47 1.48 -11.24
C TRP A 55 -1.76 0.55 -12.42
N LYS A 56 -0.98 -0.52 -12.61
CA LYS A 56 -1.24 -1.53 -13.66
C LYS A 56 -2.58 -2.24 -13.48
N CYS A 57 -3.00 -2.56 -12.25
CA CYS A 57 -4.33 -3.13 -11.98
C CYS A 57 -5.44 -2.16 -12.41
N ASN A 58 -5.33 -0.88 -12.03
CA ASN A 58 -6.31 0.13 -12.38
C ASN A 58 -6.35 0.42 -13.88
N GLU A 59 -5.19 0.46 -14.54
CA GLU A 59 -5.07 0.59 -16.00
C GLU A 59 -5.77 -0.58 -16.70
N THR A 60 -5.50 -1.82 -16.27
CA THR A 60 -6.11 -3.03 -16.83
C THR A 60 -7.63 -3.03 -16.63
N PHE A 61 -8.09 -2.71 -15.42
CA PHE A 61 -9.52 -2.63 -15.11
C PHE A 61 -10.23 -1.53 -15.90
N ARG A 62 -9.61 -0.35 -16.04
CA ARG A 62 -10.15 0.74 -16.87
C ARG A 62 -10.24 0.34 -18.33
N GLY A 63 -9.18 -0.26 -18.89
CA GLY A 63 -9.20 -0.74 -20.27
C GLY A 63 -10.28 -1.79 -20.52
N TRP A 64 -10.48 -2.69 -19.56
CA TRP A 64 -11.56 -3.69 -19.61
C TRP A 64 -12.96 -3.04 -19.59
N LEU A 65 -13.18 -2.00 -18.79
CA LEU A 65 -14.44 -1.25 -18.77
C LEU A 65 -14.72 -0.48 -20.07
N THR A 66 -13.67 0.05 -20.73
CA THR A 66 -13.82 0.94 -21.88
C THR A 66 -13.75 0.25 -23.24
N SER A 67 -13.34 -1.02 -23.31
CA SER A 67 -13.25 -1.72 -24.60
C SER A 67 -14.62 -1.71 -25.29
N GLU A 68 -14.72 -1.35 -26.56
CA GLU A 68 -15.99 -1.42 -27.33
C GLU A 68 -16.41 -2.88 -27.57
N SER A 69 -15.45 -3.79 -27.46
CA SER A 69 -15.68 -5.22 -27.35
C SER A 69 -16.03 -5.66 -25.92
N SER A 70 -16.12 -4.73 -24.95
CA SER A 70 -16.49 -5.01 -23.56
C SER A 70 -17.94 -5.41 -23.59
N PRO A 71 -18.20 -6.72 -23.57
CA PRO A 71 -19.55 -7.15 -23.44
C PRO A 71 -19.83 -6.90 -21.96
N LEU A 72 -20.84 -6.13 -21.61
CA LEU A 72 -21.44 -6.26 -20.29
C LEU A 72 -21.97 -7.71 -20.01
N LYS A 73 -21.52 -8.75 -20.77
CA LYS A 73 -22.05 -10.11 -20.90
C LYS A 73 -21.13 -11.26 -21.36
N ALA A 74 -19.88 -11.10 -21.82
CA ALA A 74 -19.15 -12.20 -22.50
C ALA A 74 -17.78 -12.58 -21.93
N ASN A 75 -17.31 -11.88 -20.89
CA ASN A 75 -16.24 -12.35 -19.99
C ASN A 75 -16.39 -11.58 -18.67
N TYR A 76 -17.02 -12.21 -17.68
CA TYR A 76 -17.31 -11.60 -16.38
C TYR A 76 -16.09 -11.53 -15.46
N ILE A 77 -15.02 -12.23 -15.84
CA ILE A 77 -13.78 -12.33 -15.07
C ILE A 77 -12.63 -11.63 -15.80
N LEU A 78 -11.92 -10.76 -15.08
CA LEU A 78 -10.74 -10.09 -15.60
C LEU A 78 -9.54 -11.04 -15.56
N THR A 79 -9.04 -11.44 -16.73
CA THR A 79 -7.99 -12.48 -16.85
C THR A 79 -6.67 -11.97 -17.40
N SER A 80 -6.54 -10.67 -17.70
CA SER A 80 -5.37 -10.06 -18.33
C SER A 80 -4.52 -9.24 -17.36
N GLY A 81 -3.31 -8.88 -17.80
CA GLY A 81 -2.40 -8.05 -17.00
C GLY A 81 -2.04 -8.74 -15.67
N PRO A 82 -1.98 -8.01 -14.55
CA PRO A 82 -1.69 -8.59 -13.23
C PRO A 82 -2.62 -9.73 -12.80
N TYR A 83 -3.86 -9.75 -13.30
CA TYR A 83 -4.87 -10.78 -12.98
C TYR A 83 -4.61 -12.12 -13.68
N SER A 84 -3.68 -12.15 -14.64
CA SER A 84 -3.19 -13.40 -15.25
C SER A 84 -2.13 -14.11 -14.40
N ILE A 85 -1.61 -13.45 -13.36
CA ILE A 85 -0.50 -13.95 -12.53
C ILE A 85 -1.01 -14.39 -11.16
N VAL A 86 -1.84 -13.57 -10.53
CA VAL A 86 -2.53 -13.88 -9.27
C VAL A 86 -3.97 -13.39 -9.34
N ARG A 87 -4.88 -14.02 -8.60
CA ARG A 87 -6.32 -13.68 -8.64
C ARG A 87 -6.62 -12.31 -8.04
N HIS A 88 -5.85 -11.89 -7.04
CA HIS A 88 -6.10 -10.70 -6.22
C HIS A 88 -4.93 -9.71 -6.22
N PRO A 89 -4.43 -9.25 -7.39
CA PRO A 89 -3.21 -8.45 -7.48
C PRO A 89 -3.37 -7.06 -6.84
N THR A 90 -4.61 -6.56 -6.75
CA THR A 90 -4.95 -5.34 -6.01
C THR A 90 -4.67 -5.46 -4.52
N TYR A 91 -4.95 -6.62 -3.92
CA TYR A 91 -4.67 -6.88 -2.51
C TYR A 91 -3.18 -7.06 -2.26
N THR A 92 -2.47 -7.74 -3.17
CA THR A 92 -0.99 -7.81 -3.16
C THR A 92 -0.36 -6.42 -3.17
N ALA A 93 -0.84 -5.54 -4.06
CA ALA A 93 -0.37 -4.16 -4.15
C ALA A 93 -0.60 -3.38 -2.85
N ALA A 94 -1.78 -3.53 -2.23
CA ALA A 94 -2.11 -2.87 -0.97
C ALA A 94 -1.20 -3.35 0.18
N ILE A 95 -0.99 -4.67 0.29
CA ILE A 95 -0.11 -5.27 1.30
C ILE A 95 1.32 -4.75 1.12
N MET A 96 1.85 -4.71 -0.11
CA MET A 96 3.17 -4.16 -0.40
C MET A 96 3.29 -2.70 0.06
N VAL A 97 2.32 -1.85 -0.28
CA VAL A 97 2.34 -0.44 0.13
C VAL A 97 2.30 -0.30 1.65
N TYR A 98 1.44 -1.04 2.35
CA TYR A 98 1.35 -0.95 3.82
C TYR A 98 2.60 -1.47 4.52
N LEU A 99 3.16 -2.60 4.09
CA LEU A 99 4.45 -3.09 4.59
C LEU A 99 5.54 -2.05 4.35
N GLY A 100 5.57 -1.45 3.16
CA GLY A 100 6.52 -0.41 2.82
C GLY A 100 6.39 0.84 3.70
N ILE A 101 5.16 1.26 4.02
CA ILE A 101 4.88 2.36 4.95
C ILE A 101 5.37 2.02 6.37
N PHE A 102 5.11 0.81 6.86
CA PHE A 102 5.60 0.37 8.16
C PHE A 102 7.14 0.35 8.21
N CYS A 103 7.79 -0.16 7.17
CA CYS A 103 9.25 -0.14 7.07
C CYS A 103 9.79 1.28 6.98
N TRP A 104 9.19 2.15 6.19
CA TRP A 104 9.62 3.53 6.01
C TRP A 104 9.51 4.32 7.32
N PHE A 105 8.32 4.42 7.91
CA PHE A 105 8.12 5.23 9.12
C PHE A 105 8.58 4.53 10.41
N GLY A 106 8.63 3.20 10.43
CA GLY A 106 9.11 2.43 11.58
C GLY A 106 10.63 2.25 11.63
N SER A 107 11.35 2.64 10.58
CA SER A 107 12.81 2.46 10.51
C SER A 107 13.61 3.43 11.37
N ARG A 108 14.85 3.04 11.70
CA ARG A 108 15.80 3.96 12.33
C ARG A 108 16.11 5.12 11.39
N GLY A 109 16.16 6.32 11.95
CA GLY A 109 16.34 7.54 11.18
C GLY A 109 15.06 8.10 10.52
N SER A 110 13.90 7.47 10.72
CA SER A 110 12.63 8.06 10.29
C SER A 110 12.21 9.24 11.19
N TRP A 111 11.52 10.22 10.61
CA TRP A 111 11.00 11.34 11.40
C TRP A 111 10.05 10.87 12.51
N VAL A 112 9.23 9.85 12.28
CA VAL A 112 8.31 9.32 13.29
C VAL A 112 9.06 8.80 14.52
N ARG A 113 10.25 8.22 14.36
CA ARG A 113 11.05 7.75 15.49
C ARG A 113 11.90 8.83 16.13
N GLU A 114 12.48 9.73 15.33
CA GLU A 114 13.50 10.68 15.83
C GLU A 114 12.94 12.07 16.21
N SER A 115 11.71 12.41 15.78
CA SER A 115 11.04 13.69 16.11
C SER A 115 10.62 13.84 17.57
N GLY A 116 10.57 12.74 18.33
CA GLY A 116 9.93 12.72 19.63
C GLY A 116 8.40 12.85 19.56
N VAL A 117 7.77 12.69 18.38
CA VAL A 117 6.30 12.62 18.28
C VAL A 117 5.74 11.47 19.12
N LEU A 118 6.44 10.33 19.14
CA LEU A 118 6.10 9.15 19.93
C LEU A 118 6.29 9.32 21.44
N THR A 119 6.85 10.43 21.93
CA THR A 119 6.84 10.71 23.38
C THR A 119 5.52 11.33 23.85
N THR A 120 4.72 11.86 22.92
CA THR A 120 3.44 12.50 23.22
C THR A 120 2.28 11.51 23.14
N VAL A 121 1.25 11.71 23.97
CA VAL A 121 0.03 10.89 23.92
C VAL A 121 -0.66 11.01 22.56
N LEU A 122 -0.77 12.24 22.03
CA LEU A 122 -1.38 12.48 20.72
C LEU A 122 -0.61 11.79 19.58
N GLY A 123 0.72 11.88 19.57
CA GLY A 123 1.55 11.23 18.56
C GLY A 123 1.43 9.71 18.59
N LYS A 124 1.45 9.10 19.79
CA LYS A 124 1.19 7.67 19.97
C LYS A 124 -0.21 7.28 19.48
N ALA A 125 -1.24 8.07 19.82
CA ALA A 125 -2.60 7.82 19.39
C ALA A 125 -2.74 7.89 17.87
N MET A 126 -2.14 8.89 17.21
CA MET A 126 -2.18 9.02 15.75
C MET A 126 -1.48 7.86 15.05
N VAL A 127 -0.25 7.53 15.46
CA VAL A 127 0.53 6.42 14.87
C VAL A 127 -0.15 5.08 15.14
N GLY A 128 -0.63 4.87 16.37
CA GLY A 128 -1.37 3.68 16.77
C GLY A 128 -2.65 3.50 15.94
N THR A 129 -3.51 4.52 15.86
CA THR A 129 -4.73 4.48 15.06
C THR A 129 -4.44 4.21 13.59
N MET A 130 -3.45 4.89 12.99
CA MET A 130 -3.07 4.65 11.59
C MET A 130 -2.60 3.21 11.37
N SER A 131 -1.77 2.69 12.28
CA SER A 131 -1.28 1.32 12.21
C SER A 131 -2.40 0.30 12.35
N THR A 132 -3.31 0.51 13.30
CA THR A 132 -4.50 -0.33 13.49
C THR A 132 -5.41 -0.33 12.27
N LEU A 133 -5.66 0.85 11.67
CA LEU A 133 -6.48 0.96 10.47
C LEU A 133 -5.84 0.23 9.27
N MET A 134 -4.53 0.35 9.09
CA MET A 134 -3.80 -0.36 8.02
C MET A 134 -3.82 -1.87 8.21
N LEU A 135 -3.55 -2.36 9.43
CA LEU A 135 -3.63 -3.79 9.74
C LEU A 135 -5.07 -4.32 9.60
N GLY A 136 -6.06 -3.54 10.04
CA GLY A 136 -7.47 -3.84 9.86
C GLY A 136 -7.86 -3.93 8.38
N ALA A 137 -7.36 -3.02 7.54
CA ALA A 137 -7.59 -3.06 6.10
C ALA A 137 -6.96 -4.30 5.43
N ILE A 138 -5.77 -4.72 5.86
CA ILE A 138 -5.15 -5.97 5.40
C ILE A 138 -6.03 -7.16 5.80
N ALA A 139 -6.37 -7.27 7.09
CA ALA A 139 -7.17 -8.38 7.61
C ALA A 139 -8.54 -8.47 6.93
N PHE A 140 -9.23 -7.33 6.80
CA PHE A 140 -10.50 -7.26 6.09
C PHE A 140 -10.37 -7.66 4.62
N GLY A 141 -9.29 -7.21 3.95
CA GLY A 141 -9.02 -7.61 2.57
C GLY A 141 -8.79 -9.12 2.43
N LEU A 142 -8.05 -9.73 3.35
CA LEU A 142 -7.80 -11.18 3.37
C LEU A 142 -9.10 -11.99 3.49
N ILE A 143 -10.03 -11.54 4.32
CA ILE A 143 -11.36 -12.16 4.47
C ILE A 143 -12.17 -11.97 3.20
N ARG A 144 -12.25 -10.73 2.72
CA ARG A 144 -13.09 -10.34 1.58
C ARG A 144 -12.71 -11.05 0.27
N MET A 145 -11.42 -11.32 0.04
CA MET A 145 -10.98 -12.07 -1.15
C MET A 145 -11.65 -13.44 -1.26
N HIS A 146 -11.92 -14.11 -0.13
CA HIS A 146 -12.57 -15.41 -0.15
C HIS A 146 -14.03 -15.28 -0.60
N ASP A 147 -14.73 -14.27 -0.10
CA ASP A 147 -16.10 -13.97 -0.49
C ASP A 147 -16.19 -13.57 -1.97
N GLU A 148 -15.23 -12.80 -2.46
CA GLU A 148 -15.15 -12.42 -3.88
C GLU A 148 -14.90 -13.63 -4.78
N ASP A 149 -13.97 -14.52 -4.43
CA ASP A 149 -13.73 -15.78 -5.16
C ASP A 149 -15.00 -16.65 -5.17
N ASN A 150 -15.67 -16.79 -4.02
CA ASN A 150 -16.87 -17.61 -3.90
C ASN A 150 -18.03 -17.04 -4.70
N LEU A 151 -18.19 -15.71 -4.72
CA LEU A 151 -19.21 -15.04 -5.53
C LEU A 151 -18.94 -15.26 -7.02
N LEU A 152 -17.70 -15.02 -7.47
CA LEU A 152 -17.33 -15.23 -8.87
C LEU A 152 -17.52 -16.69 -9.30
N ARG A 153 -17.16 -17.64 -8.44
CA ARG A 153 -17.38 -19.06 -8.71
C ARG A 153 -18.87 -19.40 -8.84
N ARG A 154 -19.73 -18.84 -7.97
CA ARG A 154 -21.17 -19.11 -7.97
C ARG A 154 -21.88 -18.52 -9.18
N GLU A 155 -21.53 -17.30 -9.56
CA GLU A 155 -22.18 -16.58 -10.66
C GLU A 155 -21.62 -16.96 -12.03
N PHE A 156 -20.32 -17.29 -12.10
CA PHE A 156 -19.59 -17.47 -13.36
C PHE A 156 -18.72 -18.75 -13.37
N GLU A 157 -19.29 -19.88 -12.94
CA GLU A 157 -18.54 -21.15 -12.74
C GLU A 157 -17.76 -21.62 -13.99
N GLU A 158 -18.38 -21.53 -15.17
CA GLU A 158 -17.80 -21.96 -16.45
C GLU A 158 -16.56 -21.16 -16.84
N GLU A 159 -16.50 -19.87 -16.48
CA GLU A 159 -15.34 -19.00 -16.71
C GLU A 159 -14.32 -19.10 -15.56
N TRP A 160 -14.82 -19.18 -14.32
CA TRP A 160 -14.01 -19.09 -13.11
C TRP A 160 -13.11 -20.30 -12.94
N THR A 161 -13.65 -21.52 -13.14
CA THR A 161 -12.91 -22.76 -12.93
C THR A 161 -11.65 -22.87 -13.79
N PRO A 162 -11.72 -22.77 -15.14
CA PRO A 162 -10.52 -22.85 -15.99
C PRO A 162 -9.57 -21.66 -15.81
N TRP A 163 -10.05 -20.50 -15.36
CA TRP A 163 -9.17 -19.40 -14.99
C TRP A 163 -8.45 -19.66 -13.67
N ALA A 164 -9.15 -20.12 -12.63
CA ALA A 164 -8.59 -20.41 -11.32
C ALA A 164 -7.58 -21.57 -11.35
N GLU A 165 -7.75 -22.54 -12.27
CA GLU A 165 -6.74 -23.58 -12.53
C GLU A 165 -5.45 -23.01 -13.13
N ARG A 166 -5.56 -22.05 -14.06
CA ARG A 166 -4.40 -21.37 -14.67
C ARG A 166 -3.74 -20.37 -13.72
N VAL A 167 -4.51 -19.78 -12.81
CA VAL A 167 -4.08 -18.77 -11.85
C VAL A 167 -4.38 -19.26 -10.42
N PRO A 168 -3.65 -20.28 -9.94
CA PRO A 168 -3.98 -20.94 -8.67
C PRO A 168 -3.74 -20.03 -7.46
N ASN A 169 -2.80 -19.09 -7.56
CA ASN A 169 -2.43 -18.21 -6.46
C ASN A 169 -3.34 -16.99 -6.35
N ARG A 170 -3.74 -16.65 -5.12
CA ARG A 170 -4.53 -15.48 -4.78
C ARG A 170 -3.69 -14.22 -4.70
N LEU A 171 -2.57 -14.25 -3.99
CA LEU A 171 -1.76 -13.07 -3.65
C LEU A 171 -0.32 -13.15 -4.13
N ILE A 172 0.35 -14.28 -3.88
CA ILE A 172 1.79 -14.44 -4.06
C ILE A 172 2.02 -15.61 -5.04
N PRO A 173 2.63 -15.35 -6.21
CA PRO A 173 2.93 -16.40 -7.17
C PRO A 173 3.72 -17.54 -6.53
N GLY A 174 3.25 -18.78 -6.71
CA GLY A 174 3.89 -19.99 -6.18
C GLY A 174 3.74 -20.22 -4.67
N VAL A 175 3.03 -19.36 -3.93
CA VAL A 175 2.87 -19.51 -2.47
C VAL A 175 1.40 -19.57 -2.05
N TYR A 176 0.65 -18.50 -2.31
CA TYR A 176 -0.73 -18.37 -1.84
C TYR A 176 -1.59 -17.61 -2.82
#